data_AF-A0A424M2Y5-F1
#
_entry.id   AF-A0A424M2Y5-F1
#
_cell.length_a   1.000
_cell.length_b   1.000
_cell.length_c   1.000
_cell.angle_alpha   90.00
_cell.angle_beta   90.00
_cell.angle_gamma   90.00
#
_symmetry.space_group_name_H-M   'P 1'
#
loop_
_entity.id
_entity.type
_entity.pdbx_description
1 polymer ?
#
loop_
_entity_poly.entity_id
_entity_poly.type
_entity_poly.pdbx_seq_one_letter_code
_entity_poly.pdbx_strand_id
1 'polypeptide(L)'
;ELPPDTRANAIAIFSHLAEAEAAVHGIEVDKVAFHEVGAWDSIVDIVAAASIIAQLSPCQWSIGPLPIGSGMVKSAHGMLPVPAPATVNLLKGFTTFDDGETGERITPTGAAILAFLQPSQGTRTEHRSLSGSGTGHGNRRLQRRSNVLRCLVFEEAGASSTGDVVEVLRCEIDDQTGEDLAIALDQLRGHESVLDVCQWPVMGKKGRLATALQLIVINGHGDDVTSAVLDQTTTLGVRRSTVMRNILTRQQHDVESIGVKVAQRPSGITAKAEAASIAEGRSLAERSQLRRQAEAAALQKTVKKDV
;
A
#
# COMPACT_ATOMS: atom_id res chain seq x y z
N GLU A 1 11.84 -23.49 28.43
CA GLU A 1 12.54 -22.85 27.30
C GLU A 1 11.56 -22.01 26.48
N LEU A 2 12.03 -20.96 25.82
CA LEU A 2 11.19 -20.13 24.94
C LEU A 2 10.94 -20.84 23.59
N PRO A 3 9.74 -20.72 22.99
CA PRO A 3 9.51 -21.19 21.62
C PRO A 3 10.52 -20.59 20.63
N PRO A 4 10.92 -21.33 19.57
CA PRO A 4 11.94 -20.87 18.62
C PRO A 4 11.68 -19.49 18.02
N ASP A 5 10.45 -19.23 17.55
CA ASP A 5 10.09 -17.95 16.93
C ASP A 5 10.07 -16.79 17.94
N THR A 6 9.58 -17.05 19.15
CA THR A 6 9.65 -16.08 20.26
C THR A 6 11.10 -15.72 20.56
N ARG A 7 11.99 -16.72 20.64
CA ARG A 7 13.42 -16.50 20.90
C ARG A 7 14.07 -15.70 19.76
N ALA A 8 13.79 -16.06 18.50
CA ALA A 8 14.32 -15.37 17.34
C ALA A 8 13.89 -13.90 17.30
N ASN A 9 12.59 -13.63 17.49
CA ASN A 9 12.04 -12.27 17.53
C ASN A 9 12.61 -11.45 18.70
N ALA A 10 12.71 -12.05 19.89
CA ALA A 10 13.27 -11.37 21.06
C ALA A 10 14.74 -10.96 20.81
N ILE A 11 15.55 -11.88 20.26
CA ILE A 11 16.94 -11.58 19.89
C ILE A 11 16.99 -10.44 18.88
N ALA A 12 16.16 -10.46 17.83
CA ALA A 12 16.14 -9.42 16.81
C ALA A 12 15.76 -8.03 17.38
N ILE A 13 14.75 -7.96 18.27
CA ILE A 13 14.38 -6.72 18.95
C ILE A 13 15.54 -6.21 19.83
N PHE A 14 16.18 -7.12 20.59
CA PHE A 14 17.36 -6.77 21.38
C PHE A 14 18.52 -6.29 20.52
N SER A 15 18.75 -6.88 19.35
CA SER A 15 19.80 -6.47 18.41
C SER A 15 19.61 -5.03 17.95
N HIS A 16 18.40 -4.63 17.55
CA HIS A 16 18.12 -3.23 17.19
C HIS A 16 18.44 -2.26 18.31
N LEU A 17 18.06 -2.60 19.54
CA LEU A 17 18.37 -1.78 20.70
C LEU A 17 19.88 -1.73 20.97
N ALA A 18 20.57 -2.88 20.92
CA ALA A 18 22.01 -2.97 21.13
C ALA A 18 22.78 -2.13 20.11
N GLU A 19 22.38 -2.17 18.84
CA GLU A 19 22.96 -1.36 17.76
C GLU A 19 22.75 0.14 18.00
N ALA A 20 21.55 0.53 18.45
CA ALA A 20 21.25 1.93 18.75
C ALA A 20 22.08 2.46 19.93
N GLU A 21 22.23 1.67 20.99
CA GLU A 21 23.05 2.00 22.17
C GLU A 21 24.55 2.03 21.82
N ALA A 22 25.04 1.04 21.06
CA ALA A 22 26.41 0.99 20.57
C ALA A 22 26.78 2.26 19.78
N ALA A 23 25.87 2.70 18.91
CA ALA A 23 26.06 3.91 18.11
C ALA A 23 26.11 5.18 18.97
N VAL A 24 25.29 5.28 20.03
CA VAL A 24 25.30 6.42 20.97
C VAL A 24 26.58 6.43 21.80
N HIS A 25 27.05 5.27 22.23
CA HIS A 25 28.24 5.12 23.07
C HIS A 25 29.56 5.09 22.29
N GLY A 26 29.52 4.93 20.97
CA GLY A 26 30.72 4.81 20.13
C GLY A 26 31.53 3.55 20.41
N ILE A 27 30.86 2.45 20.77
CA ILE A 27 31.47 1.15 21.09
C ILE A 27 30.93 0.04 20.18
N GLU A 28 31.57 -1.11 20.20
CA GLU A 28 31.06 -2.31 19.51
C GLU A 28 29.81 -2.86 20.21
N VAL A 29 28.89 -3.44 19.44
CA VAL A 29 27.62 -3.99 19.93
C VAL A 29 27.82 -5.01 21.05
N ASP A 30 28.82 -5.88 20.93
CA ASP A 30 29.14 -6.92 21.94
C ASP A 30 29.64 -6.34 23.28
N LYS A 31 30.02 -5.06 23.31
CA LYS A 31 30.50 -4.35 24.51
C LYS A 31 29.41 -3.50 25.17
N VAL A 32 28.20 -3.47 24.60
CA VAL A 32 27.09 -2.69 25.16
C VAL A 32 26.63 -3.30 26.48
N ALA A 33 26.68 -2.49 27.53
CA ALA A 33 25.99 -2.78 28.78
C ALA A 33 24.69 -1.99 28.80
N PHE A 34 23.55 -2.67 28.86
CA PHE A 34 22.25 -2.01 28.95
C PHE A 34 22.05 -1.42 30.34
N HIS A 35 22.40 -0.14 30.51
CA HIS A 35 22.28 0.56 31.78
C HIS A 35 20.82 0.88 32.16
N GLU A 36 19.95 1.07 31.16
CA GLU A 36 18.53 1.41 31.34
C GLU A 36 17.59 0.27 30.94
N VAL A 37 18.07 -0.64 30.09
CA VAL A 37 17.27 -1.72 29.48
C VAL A 37 17.72 -3.13 29.94
N GLY A 38 18.72 -3.20 30.82
CA GLY A 38 19.21 -4.44 31.44
C GLY A 38 18.44 -4.84 32.71
N ALA A 39 17.42 -4.06 33.09
CA ALA A 39 16.52 -4.41 34.18
C ALA A 39 15.58 -5.54 33.76
N TRP A 40 15.19 -6.39 34.72
CA TRP A 40 14.25 -7.50 34.51
C TRP A 40 12.99 -7.09 33.74
N ASP A 41 12.49 -5.88 33.98
CA ASP A 41 11.28 -5.35 33.32
C ASP A 41 11.43 -5.27 31.79
N SER A 42 12.58 -4.81 31.28
CA SER A 42 12.79 -4.69 29.84
C SER A 42 12.97 -6.05 29.14
N ILE A 43 13.53 -7.04 29.84
CA ILE A 43 13.60 -8.41 29.34
C ILE A 43 12.19 -8.99 29.22
N VAL A 44 11.37 -8.80 30.25
CA VAL A 44 9.98 -9.27 30.23
C VAL A 44 9.19 -8.59 29.12
N ASP A 45 9.33 -7.27 28.95
CA ASP A 45 8.65 -6.50 27.91
C ASP A 45 8.99 -7.00 26.50
N ILE A 46 10.29 -7.16 26.19
CA ILE A 46 10.74 -7.61 24.86
C ILE A 46 10.32 -9.06 24.59
N VAL A 47 10.47 -9.96 25.57
CA VAL A 47 10.08 -11.37 25.40
C VAL A 47 8.56 -11.50 25.27
N ALA A 48 7.78 -10.73 26.01
CA ALA A 48 6.32 -10.71 25.90
C ALA A 48 5.89 -10.18 24.52
N ALA A 49 6.45 -9.06 24.07
CA ALA A 49 6.19 -8.51 22.74
C ALA A 49 6.55 -9.52 21.64
N ALA A 50 7.75 -10.11 21.71
CA ALA A 50 8.22 -11.14 20.77
C ALA A 50 7.27 -12.35 20.70
N SER A 51 6.74 -12.77 21.85
CA SER A 51 5.77 -13.87 21.92
C SER A 51 4.44 -13.51 21.25
N ILE A 52 3.93 -12.31 21.49
CA ILE A 52 2.69 -11.83 20.86
C ILE A 52 2.87 -11.72 19.34
N ILE A 53 4.01 -11.17 18.89
CA ILE A 53 4.32 -11.02 17.47
C ILE A 53 4.42 -12.39 16.78
N ALA A 54 5.09 -13.36 17.41
CA ALA A 54 5.18 -14.72 16.89
C ALA A 54 3.79 -15.38 16.74
N GLN A 55 2.91 -15.24 17.73
CA GLN A 55 1.57 -15.83 17.71
C GLN A 55 0.63 -15.18 16.69
N LEU A 56 0.82 -13.90 16.38
CA LEU A 56 0.01 -13.19 15.39
C LEU A 56 0.51 -13.37 13.96
N SER A 57 1.66 -14.02 13.75
CA SER A 57 2.24 -14.20 12.42
C SER A 57 1.48 -15.25 11.59
N PRO A 58 1.32 -15.05 10.27
CA PRO A 58 1.73 -13.88 9.50
C PRO A 58 0.72 -12.72 9.62
N CYS A 59 1.19 -11.53 10.01
CA CYS A 59 0.37 -10.32 10.02
C CYS A 59 1.16 -9.11 9.52
N GLN A 60 0.43 -8.14 8.95
CA GLN A 60 0.99 -6.84 8.60
C GLN A 60 0.72 -5.85 9.72
N TRP A 61 1.74 -5.04 10.06
CA TRP A 61 1.65 -4.01 11.08
C TRP A 61 1.50 -2.63 10.43
N SER A 62 0.68 -1.78 11.03
CA SER A 62 0.53 -0.39 10.60
C SER A 62 0.43 0.55 11.79
N ILE A 63 0.92 1.77 11.63
CA ILE A 63 0.91 2.77 12.70
C ILE A 63 0.55 4.16 12.17
N GLY A 64 -0.08 4.97 13.02
CA GLY A 64 -0.23 6.40 12.78
C GLY A 64 1.04 7.17 13.15
N PRO A 65 1.06 8.50 12.95
CA PRO A 65 2.16 9.34 13.44
C PRO A 65 2.43 9.11 14.93
N LEU A 66 3.70 9.07 15.30
CA LEU A 66 4.18 8.80 16.65
C LEU A 66 4.31 10.09 17.48
N PRO A 67 3.87 10.13 18.74
CA PRO A 67 4.08 11.30 19.59
C PRO A 67 5.56 11.40 19.98
N ILE A 68 6.21 12.50 19.64
CA ILE A 68 7.68 12.64 19.83
C ILE A 68 8.07 12.93 21.29
N GLY A 69 7.18 13.52 22.08
CA GLY A 69 7.47 13.97 23.45
C GLY A 69 8.39 15.19 23.50
N SER A 70 8.70 15.68 24.70
CA SER A 70 9.53 16.88 24.89
C SER A 70 10.14 16.98 26.30
N GLY A 71 11.09 17.89 26.49
CA GLY A 71 11.70 18.16 27.79
C GLY A 71 12.88 17.24 28.10
N MET A 72 13.07 16.92 29.38
CA MET A 72 14.21 16.12 29.85
C MET A 72 13.74 14.91 30.66
N VAL A 73 14.45 13.79 30.55
CA VAL A 73 14.25 12.56 31.32
C VAL A 73 15.49 12.25 32.16
N LYS A 74 15.28 11.74 33.37
CA LYS A 74 16.39 11.30 34.23
C LYS A 74 16.80 9.89 33.83
N SER A 75 18.08 9.71 33.58
CA SER A 75 18.70 8.51 33.03
C SER A 75 19.91 8.11 33.88
N ALA A 76 20.52 6.96 33.62
CA ALA A 76 21.79 6.57 34.26
C ALA A 76 22.94 7.55 33.91
N HIS A 77 22.78 8.26 32.80
CA HIS A 77 23.71 9.24 32.24
C HIS A 77 23.35 10.68 32.61
N GLY A 78 22.49 10.87 33.61
CA GLY A 78 22.00 12.18 34.04
C GLY A 78 20.73 12.61 33.30
N MET A 79 20.54 13.91 33.16
CA MET A 79 19.36 14.45 32.47
C MET A 79 19.59 14.42 30.96
N LEU A 80 18.75 13.70 30.23
CA LEU A 80 18.80 13.61 28.76
C LEU A 80 17.61 14.33 28.13
N PRO A 81 17.77 14.95 26.96
CA PRO A 81 16.64 15.46 26.20
C PRO A 81 15.72 14.30 25.77
N VAL A 82 14.43 14.60 25.62
CA VAL A 82 13.44 13.69 25.05
C VAL A 82 13.23 14.03 23.57
N PRO A 83 13.30 13.04 22.64
CA PRO A 83 13.56 11.62 22.88
C PRO A 83 15.02 11.35 23.30
N ALA A 84 15.22 10.29 24.10
CA ALA A 84 16.56 9.84 24.49
C ALA A 84 17.40 9.45 23.25
N PRO A 85 18.74 9.55 23.29
CA PRO A 85 19.59 9.36 22.12
C PRO A 85 19.41 8.04 21.37
N ALA A 86 19.28 6.91 22.08
CA ALA A 86 19.03 5.60 21.46
C ALA A 86 17.65 5.55 20.78
N THR A 87 16.63 6.09 21.43
CA THR A 87 15.28 6.25 20.87
C THR A 87 15.29 7.09 19.59
N VAL A 88 16.08 8.18 19.53
CA VAL A 88 16.23 8.99 18.31
C VAL A 88 16.76 8.15 17.15
N ASN A 89 17.76 7.30 17.39
CA ASN A 89 18.31 6.43 16.36
C ASN A 89 17.28 5.39 15.86
N LEU A 90 16.54 4.77 16.79
CA LEU A 90 15.53 3.75 16.47
C LEU A 90 14.32 4.31 15.72
N LEU A 91 13.95 5.57 15.97
CA LEU A 91 12.79 6.21 15.34
C LEU A 91 13.10 6.91 14.01
N LYS A 92 14.32 6.79 13.47
CA LYS A 92 14.64 7.36 12.15
C LYS A 92 13.72 6.78 11.07
N GLY A 93 13.10 7.66 10.29
CA GLY A 93 12.15 7.29 9.22
C GLY A 93 10.69 7.14 9.68
N PHE A 94 10.40 7.26 10.98
CA PHE A 94 9.02 7.32 11.47
C PHE A 94 8.45 8.73 11.40
N THR A 95 7.18 8.84 11.02
CA THR A 95 6.40 10.06 11.01
C THR A 95 6.04 10.41 12.44
N THR A 96 6.31 11.64 12.86
CA THR A 96 6.13 12.07 14.24
C THR A 96 5.28 13.33 14.34
N PHE A 97 4.65 13.55 15.50
CA PHE A 97 3.96 14.79 15.81
C PHE A 97 4.29 15.25 17.23
N ASP A 98 4.24 16.56 17.46
CA ASP A 98 4.28 17.12 18.82
C ASP A 98 2.90 17.03 19.45
N ASP A 99 2.87 16.40 20.62
CA ASP A 99 1.67 16.13 21.38
C ASP A 99 1.39 17.25 22.41
N GLY A 100 2.32 18.20 22.56
CA GLY A 100 2.20 19.38 23.42
C GLY A 100 2.26 19.07 24.92
N GLU A 101 2.78 17.89 25.31
CA GLU A 101 2.95 17.49 26.70
C GLU A 101 4.40 17.06 26.96
N THR A 102 4.93 17.35 28.15
CA THR A 102 6.32 17.05 28.50
C THR A 102 6.54 15.59 28.95
N GLY A 103 7.77 15.12 28.75
CA GLY A 103 8.24 13.79 29.09
C GLY A 103 8.24 12.81 27.93
N GLU A 104 8.89 11.68 28.15
CA GLU A 104 9.01 10.58 27.20
C GLU A 104 7.65 9.94 26.89
N ARG A 105 7.44 9.59 25.61
CA ARG A 105 6.27 8.84 25.12
C ARG A 105 6.63 7.47 24.60
N ILE A 106 7.80 7.37 23.99
CA ILE A 106 8.31 6.16 23.40
C ILE A 106 9.64 5.90 24.10
N THR A 107 9.67 4.83 24.89
CA THR A 107 10.89 4.35 25.53
C THR A 107 11.80 3.69 24.50
N PRO A 108 13.10 3.51 24.79
CA PRO A 108 13.99 2.76 23.92
C PRO A 108 13.45 1.36 23.56
N THR A 109 12.84 0.67 24.54
CA THR A 109 12.19 -0.63 24.32
C THR A 109 11.05 -0.56 23.32
N GLY A 110 10.15 0.42 23.45
CA GLY A 110 9.04 0.61 22.51
C GLY A 110 9.52 0.95 21.10
N ALA A 111 10.56 1.78 20.99
CA ALA A 111 11.17 2.12 19.70
C ALA A 111 11.86 0.91 19.05
N ALA A 112 12.52 0.05 19.83
CA ALA A 112 13.14 -1.17 19.32
C ALA A 112 12.11 -2.16 18.78
N ILE A 113 10.95 -2.31 19.45
CA ILE A 113 9.84 -3.11 18.94
C ILE A 113 9.33 -2.54 17.61
N LEU A 114 9.17 -1.21 17.50
CA LEU A 114 8.74 -0.59 16.24
C LEU A 114 9.76 -0.75 15.11
N ALA A 115 11.06 -0.62 15.41
CA ALA A 115 12.14 -0.83 14.45
C ALA A 115 12.16 -2.27 13.91
N PHE A 116 11.92 -3.26 14.78
CA PHE A 116 11.77 -4.66 14.39
C PHE A 116 10.53 -4.90 13.51
N LEU A 117 9.38 -4.34 13.91
CA LEU A 117 8.11 -4.55 13.22
C LEU A 117 8.04 -3.92 11.82
N GLN A 118 8.78 -2.83 11.59
CA GLN A 118 8.74 -2.02 10.36
C GLN A 118 7.31 -1.75 9.85
N PRO A 119 6.42 -1.19 10.69
CA PRO A 119 5.02 -1.04 10.32
C PRO A 119 4.82 -0.05 9.17
N SER A 120 3.85 -0.32 8.30
CA SER A 120 3.45 0.62 7.25
C SER A 120 2.91 1.92 7.88
N GLN A 121 3.33 3.06 7.34
CA GLN A 121 2.93 4.39 7.82
C GLN A 121 1.99 5.08 6.81
N GLY A 122 1.13 5.97 7.31
CA GLY A 122 0.25 6.80 6.48
C GLY A 122 -1.20 6.33 6.44
N THR A 123 -2.02 7.05 5.67
CA THR A 123 -3.45 6.75 5.53
C THR A 123 -3.65 5.56 4.62
N ARG A 124 -4.18 4.45 5.15
CA ARG A 124 -4.62 3.32 4.33
C ARG A 124 -6.00 3.63 3.75
N THR A 125 -6.14 3.46 2.44
CA THR A 125 -7.39 3.66 1.70
C THR A 125 -8.20 2.38 1.54
N GLU A 126 -7.66 1.24 1.96
CA GLU A 126 -8.31 -0.07 1.91
C GLU A 126 -9.44 -0.18 2.94
N HIS A 127 -10.56 -0.78 2.54
CA HIS A 127 -11.64 -1.16 3.46
C HIS A 127 -11.25 -2.42 4.23
N ARG A 128 -11.47 -2.40 5.55
CA ARG A 128 -11.18 -3.52 6.46
C ARG A 128 -12.28 -3.66 7.48
N SER A 129 -12.56 -4.90 7.88
CA SER A 129 -13.44 -5.17 9.02
C SER A 129 -12.61 -5.19 10.30
N LEU A 130 -13.02 -4.39 11.30
CA LEU A 130 -12.43 -4.46 12.64
C LEU A 130 -12.89 -5.77 13.30
N SER A 131 -11.97 -6.70 13.53
CA SER A 131 -12.24 -8.01 14.14
C SER A 131 -11.89 -8.06 15.62
N GLY A 132 -10.99 -7.20 16.10
CA GLY A 132 -10.58 -7.19 17.50
C GLY A 132 -9.90 -5.91 17.96
N SER A 133 -9.79 -5.75 19.28
CA SER A 133 -9.03 -4.66 19.88
C SER A 133 -8.44 -5.06 21.23
N GLY A 134 -7.28 -4.49 21.57
CA GLY A 134 -6.63 -4.60 22.87
C GLY A 134 -6.13 -3.23 23.32
N THR A 135 -6.16 -2.96 24.63
CA THR A 135 -5.70 -1.69 25.20
C THR A 135 -4.79 -1.94 26.39
N GLY A 136 -3.56 -1.42 26.32
CA GLY A 136 -2.61 -1.36 27.44
C GLY A 136 -2.58 0.04 28.05
N HIS A 137 -2.36 0.12 29.37
CA HIS A 137 -2.28 1.38 30.09
C HIS A 137 -0.89 1.56 30.67
N GLY A 138 -0.31 2.74 30.49
CA GLY A 138 0.95 3.12 31.12
C GLY A 138 0.74 3.76 32.50
N ASN A 139 1.75 3.66 33.36
CA ASN A 139 1.66 4.17 34.74
C ASN A 139 1.77 5.70 34.83
N ARG A 140 2.34 6.36 33.82
CA ARG A 140 2.48 7.83 33.80
C ARG A 140 1.12 8.49 33.59
N ARG A 141 0.79 9.49 34.40
CA ARG A 141 -0.38 10.34 34.19
C ARG A 141 -0.05 11.47 33.23
N LEU A 142 -0.78 11.53 32.13
CA LEU A 142 -0.72 12.63 31.17
C LEU A 142 -1.84 13.63 31.49
N GLN A 143 -1.62 14.91 31.19
CA GLN A 143 -2.53 15.99 31.56
C GLN A 143 -3.71 16.11 30.61
N ARG A 144 -3.51 15.89 29.30
CA ARG A 144 -4.52 16.18 28.27
C ARG A 144 -5.12 14.93 27.64
N ARG A 145 -4.59 13.74 27.95
CA ARG A 145 -4.99 12.48 27.34
C ARG A 145 -4.82 11.29 28.29
N SER A 146 -5.41 10.16 27.91
CA SER A 146 -5.14 8.88 28.56
C SER A 146 -3.80 8.31 28.10
N ASN A 147 -2.99 7.81 29.03
CA ASN A 147 -1.74 7.10 28.71
C ASN A 147 -2.04 5.66 28.32
N VAL A 148 -2.52 5.47 27.09
CA VAL A 148 -2.95 4.17 26.57
C VAL A 148 -2.34 3.86 25.22
N LEU A 149 -1.94 2.61 25.04
CA LEU A 149 -1.62 2.02 23.74
C LEU A 149 -2.81 1.16 23.33
N ARG A 150 -3.33 1.38 22.12
CA ARG A 150 -4.42 0.58 21.55
C ARG A 150 -3.93 -0.18 20.32
N CYS A 151 -4.09 -1.49 20.35
CA CYS A 151 -3.90 -2.36 19.19
C CYS A 151 -5.28 -2.70 18.61
N LEU A 152 -5.42 -2.59 17.29
CA LEU A 152 -6.63 -2.95 16.55
C LEU A 152 -6.28 -4.06 15.58
N VAL A 153 -7.11 -5.11 15.55
CA VAL A 153 -6.98 -6.22 14.60
C VAL A 153 -8.03 -6.03 13.52
N PHE A 154 -7.55 -6.03 12.29
CA PHE A 154 -8.38 -5.88 11.11
C PHE A 154 -8.27 -7.13 10.26
N GLU A 155 -9.40 -7.59 9.76
CA GLU A 155 -9.46 -8.59 8.70
C GLU A 155 -9.62 -7.86 7.37
N GLU A 156 -9.13 -8.49 6.31
CA GLU A 156 -9.49 -8.06 4.95
C GLU A 156 -11.00 -8.11 4.85
N ALA A 157 -11.62 -7.01 4.40
CA ALA A 157 -13.04 -7.03 4.11
C ALA A 157 -13.25 -8.10 3.04
N GLY A 158 -13.89 -9.21 3.42
CA GLY A 158 -14.16 -10.32 2.52
C GLY A 158 -14.74 -9.79 1.22
N ALA A 159 -14.38 -10.42 0.09
CA ALA A 159 -14.66 -10.01 -1.28
C ALA A 159 -16.16 -9.98 -1.67
N SER A 160 -17.05 -9.48 -0.80
CA SER A 160 -18.43 -9.17 -1.13
C SER A 160 -18.47 -7.81 -1.83
N SER A 161 -18.36 -7.84 -3.17
CA SER A 161 -18.60 -6.69 -4.06
C SER A 161 -17.74 -5.45 -3.79
N THR A 162 -16.45 -5.62 -3.51
CA THR A 162 -15.51 -4.50 -3.44
C THR A 162 -15.44 -3.84 -4.82
N GLY A 163 -15.88 -2.59 -4.90
CA GLY A 163 -15.63 -1.76 -6.08
C GLY A 163 -14.13 -1.78 -6.37
N ASP A 164 -13.77 -2.08 -7.60
CA ASP A 164 -12.39 -2.00 -8.06
C ASP A 164 -11.95 -0.54 -7.95
N VAL A 165 -10.98 -0.23 -7.09
CA VAL A 165 -10.50 1.14 -6.94
C VAL A 165 -9.32 1.32 -7.88
N VAL A 166 -9.38 2.38 -8.68
CA VAL A 166 -8.30 2.76 -9.58
C VAL A 166 -7.95 4.22 -9.37
N GLU A 167 -6.82 4.61 -9.92
CA GLU A 167 -6.43 6.00 -10.00
C GLU A 167 -6.58 6.52 -11.42
N VAL A 168 -7.07 7.74 -11.55
CA VAL A 168 -7.22 8.43 -12.82
C VAL A 168 -6.22 9.58 -12.83
N LEU A 169 -5.27 9.51 -13.76
CA LEU A 169 -4.26 10.54 -13.99
C LEU A 169 -4.67 11.34 -15.22
N ARG A 170 -4.59 12.67 -15.16
CA ARG A 170 -4.95 13.58 -16.26
C ARG A 170 -3.97 14.72 -16.41
N CYS A 171 -3.65 15.06 -17.65
CA CYS A 171 -2.90 16.26 -18.03
C CYS A 171 -3.29 16.76 -19.42
N GLU A 172 -2.90 17.98 -19.77
CA GLU A 172 -3.04 18.56 -21.10
C GLU A 172 -1.66 18.98 -21.62
N ILE A 173 -1.39 18.73 -22.90
CA ILE A 173 -0.10 18.96 -23.54
C ILE A 173 -0.31 19.77 -24.83
N ASP A 174 0.24 20.97 -24.92
CA ASP A 174 0.10 21.89 -26.07
C ASP A 174 1.42 22.18 -26.81
N ASP A 175 2.55 21.71 -26.28
CA ASP A 175 3.91 22.04 -26.74
C ASP A 175 4.78 20.82 -27.06
N GLN A 176 4.17 19.63 -27.21
CA GLN A 176 4.81 18.41 -27.70
C GLN A 176 4.38 18.11 -29.13
N THR A 177 5.29 17.58 -29.95
CA THR A 177 4.97 17.18 -31.31
C THR A 177 4.05 15.95 -31.31
N GLY A 178 3.28 15.76 -32.40
CA GLY A 178 2.41 14.59 -32.52
C GLY A 178 3.17 13.27 -32.59
N GLU A 179 4.39 13.26 -33.16
CA GLU A 179 5.25 12.07 -33.25
C GLU A 179 5.78 11.67 -31.87
N ASP A 180 6.34 12.61 -31.12
CA ASP A 180 6.84 12.34 -29.77
C ASP A 180 5.71 11.91 -28.83
N LEU A 181 4.54 12.55 -28.96
CA LEU A 181 3.38 12.19 -28.16
C LEU A 181 2.88 10.78 -28.52
N ALA A 182 2.92 10.36 -29.79
CA ALA A 182 2.56 9.00 -30.18
C ALA A 182 3.48 7.96 -29.52
N ILE A 183 4.79 8.20 -29.52
CA ILE A 183 5.78 7.34 -28.86
C ILE A 183 5.51 7.28 -27.35
N ALA A 184 5.30 8.44 -26.72
CA ALA A 184 5.00 8.53 -25.29
C ALA A 184 3.78 7.69 -24.89
N LEU A 185 2.70 7.75 -25.69
CA LEU A 185 1.48 6.97 -25.42
C LEU A 185 1.72 5.47 -25.52
N ASP A 186 2.53 5.00 -26.46
CA ASP A 186 2.83 3.58 -26.60
C ASP A 186 3.69 3.07 -25.43
N GLN A 187 4.64 3.87 -24.96
CA GLN A 187 5.40 3.58 -23.73
C GLN A 187 4.47 3.51 -22.51
N LEU A 188 3.57 4.49 -22.35
CA LEU A 188 2.62 4.52 -21.24
C LEU A 188 1.62 3.36 -21.29
N ARG A 189 1.17 2.93 -22.47
CA ARG A 189 0.33 1.72 -22.64
C ARG A 189 1.09 0.43 -22.30
N GLY A 190 2.40 0.41 -22.50
CA GLY A 190 3.26 -0.73 -22.16
C GLY A 190 3.59 -0.84 -20.67
N HIS A 191 3.31 0.19 -19.88
CA HIS A 191 3.59 0.20 -18.45
C HIS A 191 2.68 -0.78 -17.70
N GLU A 192 3.26 -1.68 -16.89
CA GLU A 192 2.54 -2.81 -16.27
C GLU A 192 1.36 -2.37 -15.38
N SER A 193 1.49 -1.21 -14.71
CA SER A 193 0.47 -0.65 -13.84
C SER A 193 -0.62 0.17 -14.55
N VAL A 194 -0.53 0.37 -15.87
CA VAL A 194 -1.51 1.14 -16.65
C VAL A 194 -2.57 0.21 -17.23
N LEU A 195 -3.83 0.46 -16.88
CA LEU A 195 -4.97 -0.35 -17.30
C LEU A 195 -5.58 0.13 -18.62
N ASP A 196 -5.58 1.44 -18.85
CA ASP A 196 -6.11 2.06 -20.07
C ASP A 196 -5.52 3.46 -20.28
N VAL A 197 -5.39 3.87 -21.53
CA VAL A 197 -4.91 5.20 -21.93
C VAL A 197 -5.81 5.73 -23.03
N CYS A 198 -6.44 6.88 -22.78
CA CYS A 198 -7.24 7.58 -23.77
C CYS A 198 -6.81 9.04 -23.90
N GLN A 199 -6.99 9.58 -25.10
CA GLN A 199 -6.67 10.96 -25.41
C GLN A 199 -7.73 11.60 -26.29
N TRP A 200 -7.87 12.92 -26.20
CA TRP A 200 -8.76 13.70 -27.04
C TRP A 200 -8.25 15.13 -27.22
N PRO A 201 -8.56 15.79 -28.34
CA PRO A 201 -8.19 17.18 -28.55
C PRO A 201 -8.98 18.10 -27.63
N VAL A 202 -8.32 19.13 -27.10
CA VAL A 202 -8.94 20.20 -26.30
C VAL A 202 -8.38 21.55 -26.70
N MET A 203 -9.17 22.61 -26.52
CA MET A 203 -8.71 23.98 -26.75
C MET A 203 -8.16 24.57 -25.45
N GLY A 204 -6.88 24.92 -25.45
CA GLY A 204 -6.19 25.55 -24.34
C GLY A 204 -6.26 27.09 -24.37
N LYS A 205 -5.53 27.71 -23.44
CA LYS A 205 -5.36 29.17 -23.40
C LYS A 205 -4.67 29.67 -24.68
N LYS A 206 -4.87 30.95 -25.00
CA LYS A 206 -4.28 31.60 -26.20
C LYS A 206 -4.68 30.93 -27.52
N GLY A 207 -5.80 30.19 -27.55
CA GLY A 207 -6.31 29.52 -28.75
C GLY A 207 -5.46 28.35 -29.24
N ARG A 208 -4.63 27.76 -28.36
CA ARG A 208 -3.77 26.62 -28.73
C ARG A 208 -4.55 25.33 -28.65
N LEU A 209 -4.41 24.49 -29.67
CA LEU A 209 -4.89 23.11 -29.62
C LEU A 209 -3.93 22.29 -28.74
N ALA A 210 -4.49 21.54 -27.80
CA ALA A 210 -3.75 20.67 -26.90
C ALA A 210 -4.34 19.25 -26.96
N THR A 211 -3.54 18.26 -26.58
CA THR A 211 -4.01 16.90 -26.34
C THR A 211 -4.27 16.72 -24.85
N ALA A 212 -5.51 16.42 -24.48
CA ALA A 212 -5.83 15.95 -23.14
C ALA A 212 -5.57 14.45 -23.07
N LEU A 213 -4.83 14.04 -22.04
CA LEU A 213 -4.45 12.67 -21.77
C LEU A 213 -5.14 12.20 -20.48
N GLN A 214 -5.65 10.97 -20.49
CA GLN A 214 -6.14 10.29 -19.30
C GLN A 214 -5.61 8.87 -19.25
N LEU A 215 -5.05 8.50 -18.10
CA LEU A 215 -4.65 7.13 -17.78
C LEU A 215 -5.52 6.60 -16.64
N ILE A 216 -5.91 5.33 -16.75
CA ILE A 216 -6.46 4.55 -15.65
C ILE A 216 -5.35 3.65 -15.12
N VAL A 217 -5.03 3.77 -13.84
CA VAL A 217 -3.85 3.16 -13.20
C VAL A 217 -4.29 2.28 -12.03
N ILE A 218 -3.59 1.17 -11.83
CA ILE A 218 -3.78 0.32 -10.64
C ILE A 218 -3.53 1.15 -9.37
N ASN A 219 -4.45 1.07 -8.40
CA ASN A 219 -4.34 1.81 -7.16
C ASN A 219 -3.03 1.47 -6.43
N GLY A 220 -2.34 2.50 -5.91
CA GLY A 220 -1.03 2.38 -5.26
C GLY A 220 0.16 2.59 -6.20
N HIS A 221 -0.03 2.58 -7.52
CA HIS A 221 1.02 2.83 -8.51
C HIS A 221 0.97 4.24 -9.14
N GLY A 222 0.15 5.14 -8.59
CA GLY A 222 -0.02 6.48 -9.16
C GLY A 222 1.24 7.30 -9.27
N ASP A 223 2.14 7.24 -8.29
CA ASP A 223 3.36 8.05 -8.26
C ASP A 223 4.40 7.57 -9.27
N ASP A 224 4.51 6.25 -9.43
CA ASP A 224 5.36 5.61 -10.44
C ASP A 224 4.91 5.98 -11.86
N VAL A 225 3.62 5.80 -12.15
CA VAL A 225 3.06 6.18 -13.46
C VAL A 225 3.08 7.70 -13.67
N THR A 226 2.91 8.50 -12.61
CA THR A 226 3.06 9.97 -12.72
C THR A 226 4.48 10.33 -13.16
N SER A 227 5.50 9.66 -12.61
CA SER A 227 6.89 9.87 -13.00
C SER A 227 7.10 9.51 -14.47
N ALA A 228 6.56 8.37 -14.92
CA ALA A 228 6.60 7.98 -16.32
C ALA A 228 5.92 9.01 -17.25
N VAL A 229 4.77 9.57 -16.86
CA VAL A 229 4.10 10.62 -17.66
C VAL A 229 4.95 11.88 -17.75
N LEU A 230 5.60 12.29 -16.65
CA LEU A 230 6.46 13.46 -16.62
C LEU A 230 7.76 13.26 -17.41
N ASP A 231 8.28 12.04 -17.49
CA ASP A 231 9.48 11.72 -18.28
C ASP A 231 9.19 11.58 -19.78
N GLN A 232 8.00 11.09 -20.14
CA GLN A 232 7.62 10.85 -21.54
C GLN A 232 6.96 12.06 -22.22
N THR A 233 6.58 13.09 -21.47
CA THR A 233 5.83 14.23 -22.01
C THR A 233 6.41 15.58 -21.59
N THR A 234 5.99 16.64 -22.26
CA THR A 234 6.36 18.01 -21.89
C THR A 234 5.52 18.57 -20.74
N THR A 235 4.57 17.79 -20.19
CA THR A 235 3.71 18.27 -19.10
C THR A 235 4.52 18.53 -17.84
N LEU A 236 4.18 19.60 -17.12
CA LEU A 236 4.84 19.96 -15.86
C LEU A 236 4.08 19.46 -14.63
N GLY A 237 2.95 18.79 -14.82
CA GLY A 237 2.14 18.31 -13.71
C GLY A 237 0.99 17.42 -14.15
N VAL A 238 0.70 16.45 -13.31
CA VAL A 238 -0.39 15.48 -13.51
C VAL A 238 -1.40 15.65 -12.37
N ARG A 239 -2.68 15.74 -12.73
CA ARG A 239 -3.77 15.73 -11.74
C ARG A 239 -4.22 14.29 -11.52
N ARG A 240 -4.37 13.91 -10.26
CA ARG A 240 -4.66 12.54 -9.85
C ARG A 240 -5.93 12.50 -9.00
N SER A 241 -6.76 11.50 -9.23
CA SER A 241 -7.96 11.23 -8.43
C SER A 241 -8.20 9.74 -8.28
N THR A 242 -8.56 9.29 -7.08
CA THR A 242 -8.95 7.92 -6.81
C THR A 242 -10.44 7.75 -7.06
N VAL A 243 -10.82 6.74 -7.84
CA VAL A 243 -12.22 6.48 -8.21
C VAL A 243 -12.57 5.01 -8.04
N MET A 244 -13.84 4.74 -7.73
CA MET A 244 -14.38 3.39 -7.70
C MET A 244 -14.90 2.97 -9.07
N ARG A 245 -14.73 1.69 -9.41
CA ARG A 245 -15.27 1.03 -10.58
C ARG A 245 -16.14 -0.15 -10.17
N ASN A 246 -17.28 -0.27 -10.84
CA ASN A 246 -18.10 -1.45 -10.77
C ASN A 246 -17.80 -2.32 -11.98
N ILE A 247 -17.24 -3.50 -11.74
CA ILE A 247 -16.81 -4.42 -12.80
C ILE A 247 -17.66 -5.67 -12.77
N LEU A 248 -18.06 -6.11 -13.95
CA LEU A 248 -18.73 -7.39 -14.10
C LEU A 248 -17.71 -8.53 -14.03
N THR A 249 -18.04 -9.57 -13.27
CA THR A 249 -17.32 -10.83 -13.35
C THR A 249 -17.40 -11.37 -14.77
N ARG A 250 -16.24 -11.72 -15.32
CA ARG A 250 -16.13 -12.25 -16.68
C ARG A 250 -15.20 -13.46 -16.73
N GLN A 251 -15.52 -14.39 -17.60
CA GLN A 251 -14.72 -15.56 -17.92
C GLN A 251 -14.32 -15.50 -19.39
N GLN A 252 -13.12 -15.99 -19.69
CA GLN A 252 -12.64 -16.13 -21.05
C GLN A 252 -12.85 -17.57 -21.50
N HIS A 253 -13.44 -17.74 -22.68
CA HIS A 253 -13.69 -19.02 -23.32
C HIS A 253 -13.06 -19.02 -24.69
N ASP A 254 -12.44 -20.13 -25.08
CA ASP A 254 -12.02 -20.36 -26.46
C ASP A 254 -13.05 -21.24 -27.17
N VAL A 255 -13.55 -20.75 -28.30
CA VAL A 255 -14.47 -21.47 -29.19
C VAL A 255 -13.85 -21.51 -30.57
N GLU A 256 -13.34 -22.68 -30.97
CA GLU A 256 -12.72 -22.86 -32.30
C GLU A 256 -11.61 -21.84 -32.59
N SER A 257 -10.74 -21.59 -31.60
CA SER A 257 -9.67 -20.58 -31.64
C SER A 257 -10.15 -19.12 -31.64
N ILE A 258 -11.45 -18.88 -31.46
CA ILE A 258 -12.02 -17.56 -31.22
C ILE A 258 -12.15 -17.34 -29.72
N GLY A 259 -11.42 -16.36 -29.20
CA GLY A 259 -11.56 -15.92 -27.81
C GLY A 259 -12.93 -15.24 -27.62
N VAL A 260 -13.65 -15.61 -26.58
CA VAL A 260 -14.97 -15.07 -26.21
C VAL A 260 -14.98 -14.72 -24.74
N LYS A 261 -15.30 -13.47 -24.42
CA LYS A 261 -15.51 -12.99 -23.06
C LYS A 261 -16.98 -13.13 -22.68
N VAL A 262 -17.26 -13.99 -21.71
CA VAL A 262 -18.60 -14.18 -21.13
C VAL A 262 -18.67 -13.39 -19.83
N ALA A 263 -19.63 -12.47 -19.71
CA ALA A 263 -19.78 -11.60 -18.56
C ALA A 263 -21.14 -11.81 -17.89
N GLN A 264 -21.13 -11.91 -16.55
CA GLN A 264 -22.33 -11.96 -15.73
C GLN A 264 -22.89 -10.55 -15.56
N ARG A 265 -24.10 -10.28 -16.06
CA ARG A 265 -24.81 -9.00 -15.84
C ARG A 265 -26.00 -9.20 -14.91
N PRO A 266 -26.53 -8.12 -14.31
CA PRO A 266 -27.76 -8.20 -13.52
C PRO A 266 -28.97 -8.76 -14.31
N SER A 267 -29.04 -8.48 -15.61
CA SER A 267 -30.12 -8.96 -16.48
C SER A 267 -29.85 -10.32 -17.16
N GLY A 268 -28.73 -10.96 -16.86
CA GLY A 268 -28.33 -12.23 -17.46
C GLY A 268 -26.93 -12.24 -18.07
N ILE A 269 -26.53 -13.40 -18.57
CA ILE A 269 -25.19 -13.64 -19.11
C ILE A 269 -25.11 -13.09 -20.54
N THR A 270 -24.00 -12.44 -20.87
CA THR A 270 -23.69 -11.99 -22.25
C THR A 270 -22.33 -12.51 -22.69
N ALA A 271 -22.16 -12.73 -23.98
CA ALA A 271 -20.89 -13.11 -24.58
C ALA A 271 -20.45 -12.06 -25.60
N LYS A 272 -19.14 -11.85 -25.73
CA LYS A 272 -18.52 -10.98 -26.73
C LYS A 272 -17.27 -11.65 -27.30
N ALA A 273 -17.26 -11.93 -28.60
CA ALA A 273 -16.06 -12.42 -29.26
C ALA A 273 -15.00 -11.32 -29.34
N GLU A 274 -13.73 -11.70 -29.17
CA GLU A 274 -12.60 -10.80 -29.32
C GLU A 274 -12.41 -10.40 -30.78
N ALA A 275 -12.29 -9.10 -31.03
CA ALA A 275 -12.21 -8.58 -32.39
C ALA A 275 -10.96 -9.08 -33.14
N ALA A 276 -9.84 -9.25 -32.43
CA ALA A 276 -8.60 -9.77 -33.00
C ALA A 276 -8.75 -11.22 -33.48
N SER A 277 -9.45 -12.07 -32.73
CA SER A 277 -9.64 -13.48 -33.08
C SER A 277 -10.52 -13.73 -34.30
N ILE A 278 -11.25 -12.71 -34.76
CA ILE A 278 -12.08 -12.78 -35.98
C ILE A 278 -11.55 -11.88 -37.08
N ALA A 279 -10.33 -11.35 -36.95
CA ALA A 279 -9.76 -10.44 -37.93
C ALA A 279 -9.49 -11.10 -39.30
N GLU A 280 -9.29 -12.43 -39.31
CA GLU A 280 -9.00 -13.21 -40.53
C GLU A 280 -10.17 -13.32 -41.50
N GLY A 281 -11.41 -13.12 -41.04
CA GLY A 281 -12.58 -13.12 -41.91
C GLY A 281 -12.48 -12.01 -42.96
N ARG A 282 -12.63 -12.36 -44.24
CA ARG A 282 -12.32 -11.48 -45.38
C ARG A 282 -13.39 -10.40 -45.60
N SER A 283 -14.61 -10.60 -45.09
CA SER A 283 -15.71 -9.64 -45.19
C SER A 283 -16.37 -9.33 -43.84
N LEU A 284 -17.09 -8.20 -43.78
CA LEU A 284 -17.92 -7.87 -42.60
C LEU A 284 -18.96 -8.96 -42.31
N ALA A 285 -19.55 -9.53 -43.36
CA ALA A 285 -20.56 -10.58 -43.25
C ALA A 285 -19.97 -11.85 -42.60
N GLU A 286 -18.80 -12.28 -43.07
CA GLU A 286 -18.07 -13.43 -42.54
C GLU A 286 -17.65 -13.23 -41.09
N ARG A 287 -17.03 -12.10 -40.76
CA ARG A 287 -16.66 -11.76 -39.37
C ARG A 287 -17.88 -11.70 -38.44
N SER A 288 -19.02 -11.22 -38.94
CA SER A 288 -20.28 -11.17 -38.18
C SER A 288 -20.91 -12.56 -37.99
N GLN A 289 -20.71 -13.48 -38.94
CA GLN A 289 -21.15 -14.86 -38.81
C GLN A 289 -20.29 -15.60 -37.78
N LEU A 290 -18.96 -15.53 -37.90
CA LEU A 290 -18.01 -16.13 -36.96
C LEU A 290 -18.27 -15.66 -35.53
N ARG A 291 -18.45 -14.34 -35.35
CA ARG A 291 -18.80 -13.75 -34.05
C ARG A 291 -20.05 -14.36 -33.44
N ARG A 292 -21.16 -14.41 -34.20
CA ARG A 292 -22.45 -14.92 -33.71
C ARG A 292 -22.36 -16.40 -33.33
N GLN A 293 -21.67 -17.20 -34.13
CA GLN A 293 -21.48 -18.63 -33.86
C GLN A 293 -20.66 -18.84 -32.58
N ALA A 294 -19.53 -18.14 -32.44
CA ALA A 294 -18.68 -18.23 -31.26
C ALA A 294 -19.38 -17.77 -29.97
N GLU A 295 -20.08 -16.63 -30.01
CA GLU A 295 -20.82 -16.10 -28.86
C GLU A 295 -21.96 -17.04 -28.42
N ALA A 296 -22.73 -17.59 -29.38
CA ALA A 296 -23.81 -18.53 -29.07
C ALA A 296 -23.28 -19.84 -28.45
N ALA A 297 -22.20 -20.39 -29.01
CA ALA A 297 -21.57 -21.60 -28.49
C ALA A 297 -20.97 -21.40 -27.10
N ALA A 298 -20.36 -20.23 -26.82
CA ALA A 298 -19.83 -19.90 -25.50
C ALA A 298 -20.96 -19.86 -24.45
N LEU A 299 -22.07 -19.18 -24.76
CA LEU A 299 -23.24 -19.11 -23.85
C LEU A 299 -23.80 -20.51 -23.53
N GLN A 300 -23.92 -21.39 -24.54
CA GLN A 300 -24.38 -22.77 -24.32
C GLN A 300 -23.44 -23.58 -23.42
N LYS A 301 -22.12 -23.39 -23.55
CA LYS A 301 -21.12 -24.07 -22.70
C LYS A 301 -21.20 -23.59 -21.24
N THR A 302 -21.43 -22.29 -21.01
CA THR A 302 -21.54 -21.73 -19.67
C THR A 302 -22.80 -22.23 -18.96
N VAL A 303 -23.95 -22.23 -19.63
CA VAL A 303 -25.23 -22.70 -19.05
C VAL A 303 -25.18 -24.18 -18.66
N LYS A 304 -24.47 -25.03 -19.40
CA LYS A 304 -24.30 -26.46 -19.08
C LYS A 304 -23.37 -26.74 -17.89
N LYS A 305 -22.57 -25.77 -17.45
CA LYS A 305 -21.66 -25.90 -16.31
C LYS A 305 -22.34 -25.61 -14.96
N ASP A 306 -23.48 -24.91 -15.00
CA ASP A 306 -24.25 -24.48 -13.82
C ASP A 306 -25.44 -25.41 -13.50
N VAL A 307 -25.57 -26.55 -14.19
CA VAL A 307 -26.55 -27.63 -13.96
C VAL A 307 -25.82 -28.89 -13.53
#